data_AF-A0AAD4HCE4-F1
#
_entry.id   AF-A0AAD4HCE4-F1
#
_cell.length_a   1.000
_cell.length_b   1.000
_cell.length_c   1.000
_cell.angle_alpha   90.00
_cell.angle_beta   90.00
_cell.angle_gamma   90.00
#
_symmetry.space_group_name_H-M   'P 1'
#
loop_
_entity.id
_entity.type
_entity.pdbx_description
1 polymer ?
#
loop_
_entity_poly.entity_id
_entity_poly.type
_entity_poly.pdbx_seq_one_letter_code
_entity_poly.pdbx_strand_id
1 'polypeptide(L)'
;CKTPELHLRCRLYSASGSKPHQANMLTRCSNRSRSAQCFPVVEGLLNYAAVQPYVHNCFVTLHEGRHTYQFCVFFRRHRHLGVNPLLSSVEHIFQGDAVVMRIGVGGDSVVNMRGRDNALADFVMHQ
;
A
#
# COMPACT_ATOMS: atom_id res chain seq x y z
N CYS A 1 -9.55 1.10 27.33
CA CYS A 1 -9.66 0.11 26.24
C CYS A 1 -8.44 0.21 25.32
N LYS A 2 -7.70 -0.87 25.08
CA LYS A 2 -6.61 -0.88 24.09
C LYS A 2 -7.20 -1.22 22.73
N THR A 3 -7.04 -0.33 21.75
CA THR A 3 -7.37 -0.61 20.35
C THR A 3 -6.51 -1.79 19.89
N PRO A 4 -7.09 -2.88 19.37
CA PRO A 4 -6.30 -4.00 18.89
C PRO A 4 -5.45 -3.59 17.69
N GLU A 5 -4.20 -4.08 17.69
CA GLU A 5 -3.23 -3.86 16.63
C GLU A 5 -3.01 -5.17 15.88
N LEU A 6 -3.03 -5.12 14.55
CA LEU A 6 -2.74 -6.25 13.68
C LEU A 6 -1.68 -5.86 12.67
N HIS A 7 -0.83 -6.81 12.31
CA HIS A 7 0.12 -6.65 11.21
C HIS A 7 -0.43 -7.33 9.96
N LEU A 8 -0.81 -6.53 8.97
CA LEU A 8 -1.35 -7.02 7.70
C LEU A 8 -0.27 -6.96 6.63
N ARG A 9 -0.18 -8.02 5.82
CA ARG A 9 0.74 -8.05 4.68
C ARG A 9 0.29 -7.05 3.61
N CYS A 10 1.26 -6.32 3.11
CA CYS A 10 1.14 -5.32 2.05
C CYS A 10 2.27 -5.52 1.02
N ARG A 11 2.22 -4.79 -0.10
CA ARG A 11 3.25 -4.80 -1.14
C ARG A 11 3.98 -3.46 -1.17
N LEU A 12 5.27 -3.45 -0.85
CA LEU A 12 6.09 -2.24 -0.75
C LEU A 12 6.98 -2.08 -1.99
N TYR A 13 7.00 -0.86 -2.53
CA TYR A 13 7.82 -0.39 -3.64
C TYR A 13 8.73 0.72 -3.08
N SER A 14 9.90 0.33 -2.58
CA SER A 14 10.85 1.31 -2.05
C SER A 14 11.83 1.76 -3.11
N ALA A 15 12.14 3.06 -3.13
CA ALA A 15 13.16 3.66 -3.97
C ALA A 15 14.57 3.15 -3.67
N SER A 16 14.80 2.64 -2.45
CA SER A 16 16.07 2.01 -2.06
C SER A 16 16.16 0.52 -2.42
N GLY A 17 15.04 -0.08 -2.85
CA GLY A 17 14.94 -1.51 -3.16
C GLY A 17 15.14 -1.81 -4.64
N SER A 18 15.63 -3.02 -4.94
CA SER A 18 15.77 -3.53 -6.31
C SER A 18 14.55 -4.29 -6.82
N LYS A 19 13.58 -4.61 -5.95
CA LYS A 19 12.33 -5.27 -6.32
C LYS A 19 11.20 -4.95 -5.34
N PRO A 20 9.94 -5.01 -5.77
CA PRO A 20 8.83 -4.92 -4.84
C PRO A 20 8.85 -6.14 -3.92
N HIS A 21 8.55 -5.94 -2.64
CA HIS A 21 8.57 -7.01 -1.65
C HIS A 21 7.37 -6.94 -0.71
N GLN A 22 7.06 -8.07 -0.09
CA GLN A 22 5.98 -8.12 0.89
C GLN A 22 6.49 -7.54 2.21
N ALA A 23 5.71 -6.64 2.80
CA ALA A 23 6.00 -6.02 4.09
C ALA A 23 4.80 -6.17 5.03
N ASN A 24 5.02 -6.01 6.33
CA ASN A 24 3.97 -6.04 7.34
C ASN A 24 3.62 -4.60 7.73
N MET A 25 2.38 -4.21 7.46
CA MET A 25 1.82 -2.92 7.85
C MET A 25 1.16 -3.03 9.23
N LEU A 26 1.56 -2.19 10.17
CA LEU A 26 0.82 -2.03 11.42
C LEU A 26 -0.55 -1.42 11.12
N THR A 27 -1.61 -2.03 11.64
CA THR A 27 -2.98 -1.55 11.49
C THR A 27 -3.65 -1.47 12.85
N ARG A 28 -4.46 -0.43 13.05
CA ARG A 28 -5.33 -0.26 14.21
C ARG A 28 -6.72 -0.72 13.83
N CYS A 29 -7.28 -1.66 14.57
CA CYS A 29 -8.59 -2.22 14.26
C CYS A 29 -9.64 -1.75 15.28
N SER A 30 -10.86 -1.45 14.81
CA SER A 30 -11.93 -0.90 15.66
C SER A 30 -12.35 -1.85 16.80
N ASN A 31 -12.26 -3.16 16.57
CA ASN A 31 -12.50 -4.19 17.58
C ASN A 31 -11.72 -5.48 17.24
N ARG A 32 -11.85 -6.53 18.07
CA ARG A 32 -11.19 -7.85 17.84
C ARG A 32 -12.02 -8.80 16.95
N SER A 33 -13.08 -8.32 16.30
CA SER A 33 -13.93 -9.15 15.44
C SER A 33 -13.28 -9.38 14.07
N ARG A 34 -13.71 -10.45 13.37
CA ARG A 34 -13.38 -10.66 11.96
C ARG A 34 -13.95 -9.57 11.03
N SER A 35 -14.97 -8.84 11.48
CA SER A 35 -15.57 -7.69 10.79
C SER A 35 -14.97 -6.35 11.23
N ALA A 36 -13.86 -6.36 11.97
CA ALA A 36 -13.21 -5.12 12.38
C ALA A 36 -12.75 -4.31 11.16
N GLN A 37 -13.02 -3.01 11.20
CA GLN A 37 -12.37 -2.06 10.30
C GLN A 37 -10.94 -1.87 10.78
N CYS A 38 -9.97 -2.11 9.90
CA CYS A 38 -8.56 -1.93 10.19
C CYS A 38 -8.04 -0.75 9.38
N PHE A 39 -7.38 0.17 10.08
CA PHE A 39 -6.83 1.40 9.55
C PHE A 39 -5.30 1.31 9.57
N PRO A 40 -4.61 1.49 8.41
CA PRO A 40 -3.17 1.33 8.35
C PRO A 40 -2.42 2.52 8.95
N VAL A 41 -1.33 2.22 9.65
CA VAL A 41 -0.35 3.18 10.18
C VAL A 41 0.82 3.22 9.21
N VAL A 42 0.65 3.99 8.14
CA VAL A 42 1.51 3.93 6.94
C VAL A 42 2.87 4.58 7.17
N GLU A 43 2.95 5.53 8.10
CA GLU A 43 4.16 6.26 8.46
C GLU A 43 5.26 5.34 8.97
N GLY A 44 4.91 4.14 9.46
CA GLY A 44 5.90 3.13 9.87
C GLY A 44 6.65 2.47 8.70
N LEU A 45 6.12 2.53 7.48
CA LEU A 45 6.76 1.98 6.28
C LEU A 45 7.23 3.06 5.30
N LEU A 46 6.48 4.14 5.15
CA LEU A 46 6.88 5.27 4.32
C LEU A 46 7.66 6.26 5.20
N ASN A 47 8.99 6.18 5.13
CA ASN A 47 9.89 7.12 5.81
C ASN A 47 9.87 8.49 5.10
N TYR A 48 10.66 9.46 5.56
CA TYR A 48 10.76 10.83 4.97
C TYR A 48 9.69 11.85 5.37
N ALA A 49 9.11 11.74 6.57
CA ALA A 49 8.16 12.74 7.08
C ALA A 49 8.77 14.15 7.17
N ALA A 50 10.09 14.25 7.37
CA ALA A 50 10.81 15.52 7.38
C ALA A 50 10.83 16.21 5.99
N VAL A 51 10.74 15.46 4.90
CA VAL A 51 10.74 15.98 3.53
C VAL A 51 9.31 16.22 3.03
N GLN A 52 8.42 15.25 3.29
CA GLN A 52 7.01 15.34 2.93
C GLN A 52 6.18 14.83 4.13
N PRO A 53 5.57 15.74 4.92
CA PRO A 53 4.88 15.35 6.14
C PRO A 53 3.73 14.38 5.89
N TYR A 54 2.91 14.67 4.87
CA TYR A 54 1.70 13.92 4.59
C TYR A 54 1.95 12.75 3.64
N VAL A 55 1.31 11.62 3.93
CA VAL A 55 1.21 10.49 3.02
C VAL A 55 -0.03 10.69 2.16
N HIS A 56 0.11 10.56 0.85
CA HIS A 56 -1.01 10.59 -0.07
C HIS A 56 -1.57 9.18 -0.27
N ASN A 57 -2.83 9.08 -0.65
CA ASN A 57 -3.42 7.81 -1.02
C ASN A 57 -4.38 7.93 -2.20
N CYS A 58 -4.55 6.84 -2.94
CA CYS A 58 -5.59 6.68 -3.94
C CYS A 58 -6.15 5.26 -3.90
N PHE A 59 -7.35 5.11 -4.46
CA PHE A 59 -8.04 3.83 -4.57
C PHE A 59 -7.99 3.35 -6.01
N VAL A 60 -7.60 2.10 -6.22
CA VAL A 60 -7.54 1.46 -7.53
C VAL A 60 -8.46 0.25 -7.55
N THR A 61 -9.32 0.17 -8.56
CA THR A 61 -10.17 -0.99 -8.82
C THR A 61 -9.67 -1.70 -10.07
N LEU A 62 -9.35 -2.99 -9.93
CA LEU A 62 -8.92 -3.89 -10.99
C LEU A 62 -9.99 -4.94 -11.24
N HIS A 63 -10.35 -5.13 -12.50
CA HIS A 63 -11.26 -6.17 -12.95
C HIS A 63 -10.46 -7.29 -13.65
N GLU A 64 -10.52 -8.52 -13.12
CA GLU A 64 -9.91 -9.71 -13.73
C GLU A 64 -11.02 -10.75 -13.97
N GLY A 65 -11.51 -10.80 -15.22
CA GLY A 65 -12.66 -11.63 -15.58
C GLY A 65 -13.92 -11.22 -14.81
N ARG A 66 -14.44 -12.12 -13.97
CA ARG A 66 -15.63 -11.87 -13.12
C ARG A 66 -15.29 -11.35 -11.72
N HIS A 67 -14.01 -11.19 -11.41
CA HIS A 67 -13.56 -10.77 -10.08
C HIS A 67 -13.19 -9.29 -10.06
N THR A 68 -13.60 -8.62 -9.00
CA THR A 68 -13.25 -7.21 -8.73
C THR A 68 -12.30 -7.15 -7.53
N TYR A 69 -11.16 -6.51 -7.74
CA TYR A 69 -10.13 -6.27 -6.74
C TYR A 69 -9.98 -4.78 -6.49
N GLN A 70 -10.01 -4.38 -5.24
CA GLN A 70 -9.79 -3.02 -4.78
C GLN A 70 -8.52 -2.94 -3.95
N PHE A 71 -7.70 -1.94 -4.28
CA PHE A 71 -6.45 -1.66 -3.61
C PHE A 71 -6.44 -0.22 -3.13
N CYS A 72 -5.85 0.02 -1.96
CA CYS A 72 -5.44 1.35 -1.54
C CYS A 72 -3.94 1.46 -1.75
N VAL A 73 -3.53 2.46 -2.52
CA VAL A 73 -2.12 2.78 -2.73
C VAL A 73 -1.82 3.98 -1.88
N PHE A 74 -0.87 3.84 -0.95
CA PHE A 74 -0.31 4.95 -0.19
C PHE A 74 1.07 5.28 -0.71
N PHE A 75 1.40 6.56 -0.81
CA PHE A 75 2.69 6.96 -1.34
C PHE A 75 3.17 8.30 -0.79
N ARG A 76 4.49 8.46 -0.83
CA ARG A 76 5.15 9.76 -0.79
C ARG A 76 5.82 9.99 -2.12
N ARG A 77 5.51 11.12 -2.73
CA ARG A 77 6.07 11.54 -4.02
C ARG A 77 6.54 12.97 -3.89
N HIS A 78 7.85 13.17 -3.96
CA HIS A 78 8.43 14.51 -3.84
C HIS A 78 9.79 14.59 -4.55
N ARG A 79 10.09 15.74 -5.14
CA ARG A 79 11.31 15.97 -5.95
C ARG A 79 12.64 15.81 -5.19
N HIS A 80 12.60 15.85 -3.85
CA HIS A 80 13.76 15.66 -2.98
C HIS A 80 13.88 14.23 -2.43
N LEU A 81 13.00 13.32 -2.85
CA LEU A 81 13.13 11.91 -2.56
C LEU A 81 13.90 11.19 -3.69
N GLY A 82 14.45 10.02 -3.37
CA GLY A 82 15.16 9.20 -4.34
C GLY A 82 14.22 8.72 -5.45
N VAL A 83 14.76 8.62 -6.67
CA VAL A 83 14.05 8.01 -7.80
C VAL A 83 13.76 6.56 -7.46
N ASN A 84 12.51 6.15 -7.64
CA ASN A 84 12.07 4.78 -7.46
C ASN A 84 12.13 4.04 -8.79
N PRO A 85 13.14 3.19 -9.03
CA PRO A 85 13.28 2.50 -10.31
C PRO A 85 12.16 1.49 -10.55
N LEU A 86 11.44 1.07 -9.50
CA LEU A 86 10.34 0.10 -9.60
C LEU A 86 9.03 0.73 -10.10
N LEU A 87 8.92 2.05 -10.02
CA LEU A 87 7.71 2.80 -10.38
C LEU A 87 7.98 3.84 -11.47
N SER A 88 9.22 3.97 -11.92
CA SER A 88 9.62 4.92 -12.95
C SER A 88 9.64 4.23 -14.30
N SER A 89 9.18 4.93 -15.32
CA SER A 89 9.27 4.54 -16.73
C SER A 89 10.13 5.56 -17.48
N VAL A 90 10.36 5.32 -18.78
CA VAL A 90 11.06 6.26 -19.66
C VAL A 90 10.32 7.61 -19.74
N GLU A 91 9.00 7.60 -19.62
CA GLU A 91 8.14 8.78 -19.77
C GLU A 91 7.84 9.46 -18.43
N HIS A 92 7.95 8.74 -17.31
CA HIS A 92 7.52 9.22 -16.00
C HIS A 92 8.51 8.85 -14.89
N ILE A 93 9.02 9.87 -14.20
CA ILE A 93 9.88 9.70 -13.02
C ILE A 93 9.01 9.71 -11.75
N PHE A 94 9.11 8.64 -10.97
CA PHE A 94 8.54 8.55 -9.63
C PHE A 94 9.65 8.72 -8.58
N GLN A 95 9.52 9.70 -7.68
CA GLN A 95 10.50 9.98 -6.63
C GLN A 95 9.87 9.78 -5.25
N GLY A 96 10.23 8.68 -4.57
CA GLY A 96 9.74 8.29 -3.25
C GLY A 96 9.25 6.86 -3.18
N ASP A 97 8.53 6.52 -2.13
CA ASP A 97 8.09 5.15 -1.84
C ASP A 97 6.56 5.02 -2.01
N ALA A 98 6.11 3.84 -2.38
CA ALA A 98 4.69 3.50 -2.40
C ALA A 98 4.44 2.14 -1.75
N VAL A 99 3.27 1.98 -1.12
CA VAL A 99 2.80 0.73 -0.54
C VAL A 99 1.37 0.47 -0.97
N VAL A 100 1.09 -0.76 -1.37
CA VAL A 100 -0.22 -1.22 -1.80
C VAL A 100 -0.79 -2.13 -0.74
N MET A 101 -2.05 -1.90 -0.37
CA MET A 101 -2.83 -2.77 0.50
C MET A 101 -4.11 -3.21 -0.19
N ARG A 102 -4.55 -4.44 0.08
CA ARG A 102 -5.84 -4.95 -0.39
C ARG A 102 -6.97 -4.38 0.47
N ILE A 103 -8.07 -4.00 -0.17
CA ILE A 103 -9.31 -3.58 0.50
C ILE A 103 -10.27 -4.77 0.57
N GLY A 104 -10.95 -4.98 1.69
CA GLY A 104 -11.95 -6.03 1.84
C GLY A 104 -13.15 -5.85 0.91
N VAL A 105 -13.97 -6.89 0.75
CA VAL A 105 -15.15 -6.90 -0.13
C VAL A 105 -16.18 -5.82 0.23
N GLY A 106 -16.16 -5.31 1.47
CA GLY A 106 -17.02 -4.21 1.93
C GLY A 106 -16.47 -2.80 1.73
N GLY A 107 -15.28 -2.61 1.13
CA GLY A 107 -14.71 -1.29 0.84
C GLY A 107 -14.11 -0.53 2.05
N ASP A 108 -14.54 -0.82 3.26
CA ASP A 108 -14.25 0.02 4.44
C ASP A 108 -13.02 -0.40 5.28
N SER A 109 -12.29 -1.43 4.86
CA SER A 109 -11.21 -2.01 5.69
C SER A 109 -10.09 -2.57 4.82
N VAL A 110 -8.84 -2.35 5.22
CA VAL A 110 -7.71 -3.06 4.61
C VAL A 110 -7.62 -4.49 5.14
N VAL A 111 -7.24 -5.42 4.27
CA VAL A 111 -7.12 -6.85 4.58
C VAL A 111 -5.72 -7.35 4.23
N ASN A 112 -5.36 -8.48 4.84
CA ASN A 112 -4.09 -9.14 4.58
C ASN A 112 -3.96 -9.53 3.10
N MET A 113 -2.92 -9.05 2.41
CA MET A 113 -2.61 -9.50 1.04
C MET A 113 -2.15 -10.97 1.05
N ARG A 114 -2.69 -11.78 0.12
CA ARG A 114 -2.43 -13.22 0.03
C ARG A 114 -2.35 -13.67 -1.43
N GLY A 115 -1.53 -14.70 -1.68
CA GLY A 115 -1.48 -15.39 -2.96
C GLY A 115 -1.32 -14.43 -4.15
N ARG A 116 -2.34 -14.39 -5.02
CA ARG A 116 -2.36 -13.63 -6.27
C ARG A 116 -2.39 -12.10 -6.07
N ASP A 117 -2.73 -11.61 -4.88
CA ASP A 117 -2.80 -10.17 -4.60
C ASP A 117 -1.48 -9.44 -4.91
N ASN A 118 -0.32 -10.09 -4.72
CA ASN A 118 0.97 -9.49 -5.03
C ASN A 118 1.14 -9.25 -6.54
N ALA A 119 0.77 -10.23 -7.37
CA ALA A 119 0.87 -10.10 -8.82
C ALA A 119 -0.12 -9.05 -9.37
N LEU A 120 -1.32 -8.99 -8.79
CA LEU A 120 -2.32 -7.97 -9.14
C LEU A 120 -1.88 -6.56 -8.71
N ALA A 121 -1.25 -6.43 -7.54
CA ALA A 121 -0.68 -5.17 -7.10
C ALA A 121 0.48 -4.74 -8.01
N ASP A 122 1.37 -5.67 -8.40
CA ASP A 122 2.46 -5.39 -9.32
C ASP A 122 1.91 -4.93 -10.68
N PHE A 123 0.85 -5.58 -11.19
CA PHE A 123 0.15 -5.15 -12.41
C PHE A 123 -0.45 -3.75 -12.28
N VAL A 124 -1.14 -3.45 -11.17
CA VAL A 124 -1.74 -2.13 -10.91
C VAL A 124 -0.70 -1.00 -10.90
N MET A 125 0.49 -1.25 -10.37
CA MET A 125 1.52 -0.20 -10.25
C MET A 125 2.30 0.07 -11.54
N HIS A 126 2.12 -0.74 -12.58
CA HIS A 126 2.80 -0.61 -13.88
C HIS A 126 1.85 -0.33 -15.05
N GLN A 127 0.61 0.08 -14.77
CA GLN A 127 -0.26 0.70 -15.78
C GLN A 127 0.13 2.15 -16.00
#